data_AF-A0A355QGE9-F1
#
_entry.id   AF-A0A355QGE9-F1
#
_cell.length_a   1.000
_cell.length_b   1.000
_cell.length_c   1.000
_cell.angle_alpha   90.00
_cell.angle_beta   90.00
_cell.angle_gamma   90.00
#
_symmetry.space_group_name_H-M   'P 1'
#
loop_
_entity.id
_entity.type
_entity.pdbx_description
1 polymer ?
#
loop_
_entity_poly.entity_id
_entity_poly.type
_entity_poly.pdbx_seq_one_letter_code
_entity_poly.pdbx_strand_id
1 'polypeptide(L)'
;LSHFDLNSEDRQDIVLLVDGEQTSWDPEIVVVGQQWWWEFRYYFDGLDAVDLSDPRHLPPADIVTANQMVIPTGSEIGLSITSRDVIHSFWIPALNGKRDAVPRRVSPWKIEADVPGFYFGQCTEFCGLSHARMRMQTVAMTPADFQVWVGEQMQPGVEPTDAAALRGMAVFEGQCARCHAVNGVYTKAAEVGADLVANAAPNLTH
;
A
#
# COMPACT_ATOMS: atom_id res chain seq x y z
N LEU A 1 14.16 17.65 16.64
CA LEU A 1 12.71 17.86 16.56
C LEU A 1 12.37 18.22 15.13
N SER A 2 12.37 17.20 14.28
CA SER A 2 11.80 17.31 12.95
C SER A 2 10.28 17.54 13.07
N HIS A 3 9.61 18.02 12.02
CA HIS A 3 8.15 18.12 12.04
C HIS A 3 7.45 16.75 12.19
N PHE A 4 8.17 15.64 11.93
CA PHE A 4 7.67 14.28 12.14
C PHE A 4 7.61 13.92 13.63
N ASP A 5 8.61 14.34 14.42
CA ASP A 5 8.72 14.05 15.85
C ASP A 5 7.56 14.64 16.68
N LEU A 6 6.86 15.67 16.18
CA LEU A 6 5.74 16.32 16.88
C LEU A 6 4.41 15.58 16.72
N ASN A 7 4.31 14.62 15.81
CA ASN A 7 3.08 13.88 15.50
C ASN A 7 3.14 12.41 15.97
N SER A 8 4.27 11.93 16.46
CA SER A 8 4.45 10.51 16.85
C SER A 8 3.94 10.19 18.26
N GLU A 9 3.74 11.17 19.14
CA GLU A 9 3.47 10.91 20.58
C GLU A 9 2.04 10.44 20.90
N ASP A 10 1.09 10.49 19.96
CA ASP A 10 -0.34 10.15 20.19
C ASP A 10 -0.79 8.82 19.56
N ARG A 11 0.07 8.15 18.76
CA ARG A 11 -0.30 6.86 18.15
C ARG A 11 -0.04 5.73 19.14
N GLN A 12 -1.05 4.88 19.34
CA GLN A 12 -0.89 3.67 20.14
C GLN A 12 -0.38 2.56 19.25
N ASP A 13 0.75 1.99 19.62
CA ASP A 13 1.31 0.80 18.98
C ASP A 13 0.27 -0.33 18.93
N ILE A 14 0.20 -0.99 17.77
CA ILE A 14 -0.61 -2.18 17.55
C ILE A 14 0.30 -3.39 17.62
N VAL A 15 0.01 -4.31 18.54
CA VAL A 15 0.74 -5.58 18.61
C VAL A 15 0.17 -6.53 17.55
N LEU A 16 1.03 -6.91 16.60
CA LEU A 16 0.72 -7.83 15.52
C LEU A 16 1.54 -9.11 15.65
N LEU A 17 1.05 -10.19 15.03
CA LEU A 17 1.82 -11.38 14.70
C LEU A 17 2.22 -11.31 13.23
N VAL A 18 3.51 -11.17 12.97
CA VAL A 18 4.12 -11.12 11.64
C VAL A 18 5.09 -12.29 11.55
N ASP A 19 4.88 -13.19 10.57
CA ASP A 19 5.66 -14.43 10.42
C ASP A 19 5.80 -15.29 11.70
N GLY A 20 4.81 -15.19 12.60
CA GLY A 20 4.77 -15.92 13.86
C GLY A 20 5.49 -15.23 15.03
N GLU A 21 6.08 -14.06 14.81
CA GLU A 21 6.72 -13.24 15.84
C GLU A 21 5.80 -12.07 16.26
N GLN A 22 5.84 -11.69 17.54
CA GLN A 22 5.12 -10.52 18.03
C GLN A 22 5.89 -9.25 17.67
N THR A 23 5.26 -8.38 16.89
CA THR A 23 5.81 -7.12 16.43
C THR A 23 4.96 -5.97 16.98
N SER A 24 5.61 -4.98 17.59
CA SER A 24 4.97 -3.70 17.96
C SER A 24 5.02 -2.78 16.77
N TRP A 25 3.87 -2.50 16.16
CA TRP A 25 3.78 -1.65 14.98
C TRP A 25 3.20 -0.28 15.36
N ASP A 26 4.00 0.78 15.20
CA ASP A 26 3.48 2.15 15.16
C ASP A 26 2.72 2.32 13.83
N PRO A 27 1.38 2.43 13.85
CA PRO A 27 0.55 2.22 12.67
C PRO A 27 0.76 3.31 11.62
N GLU A 28 1.69 3.06 10.69
CA GLU A 28 2.03 3.95 9.60
C GLU A 28 2.06 3.23 8.24
N ILE A 29 1.40 3.84 7.25
CA ILE A 29 1.26 3.32 5.89
C ILE A 29 1.88 4.31 4.92
N VAL A 30 2.74 3.81 4.02
CA VAL A 30 3.25 4.62 2.91
C VAL A 30 2.23 4.61 1.79
N VAL A 31 1.78 5.79 1.38
CA VAL A 31 0.80 5.99 0.31
C VAL A 31 1.51 6.58 -0.91
N VAL A 32 1.42 5.90 -2.05
CA VAL A 32 2.10 6.33 -3.28
C VAL A 32 1.09 6.54 -4.41
N GLY A 33 0.97 7.80 -4.86
CA GLY A 33 0.15 8.15 -6.02
C GLY A 33 0.88 7.87 -7.34
N GLN A 34 0.18 7.24 -8.28
CA GLN A 34 0.68 6.88 -9.62
C GLN A 34 -0.41 7.14 -10.66
N GLN A 35 -0.06 7.45 -11.90
CA GLN A 35 -1.01 7.57 -13.01
C GLN A 35 -1.52 6.17 -13.42
N TRP A 36 -2.75 5.75 -13.12
CA TRP A 36 -3.80 6.39 -12.31
C TRP A 36 -4.36 5.37 -11.29
N TRP A 37 -3.60 5.12 -10.23
CA TRP A 37 -3.91 4.17 -9.16
C TRP A 37 -3.12 4.51 -7.89
N TRP A 38 -3.52 3.93 -6.75
CA TRP A 38 -2.87 4.16 -5.45
C TRP A 38 -2.19 2.89 -4.94
N GLU A 39 -0.94 3.00 -4.51
CA GLU A 39 -0.20 1.91 -3.87
C GLU A 39 -0.12 2.17 -2.36
N PHE A 40 -0.36 1.14 -1.56
CA PHE A 40 -0.24 1.19 -0.10
C PHE A 40 0.77 0.16 0.36
N ARG A 41 1.74 0.60 1.17
CA ARG A 41 2.84 -0.23 1.64
C ARG A 41 2.91 -0.23 3.15
N TYR A 42 3.04 -1.43 3.72
CA TYR A 42 3.05 -1.68 5.15
C TYR A 42 4.44 -2.15 5.55
N TYR A 43 5.00 -1.51 6.57
CA TYR A 43 6.30 -1.81 7.15
C TYR A 43 6.08 -2.03 8.64
N PHE A 44 6.02 -3.29 9.07
CA PHE A 44 5.71 -3.64 10.46
C PHE A 44 6.88 -3.40 11.40
N ASP A 45 8.11 -3.44 10.89
CA ASP A 45 9.33 -3.05 11.61
C ASP A 45 9.56 -1.53 11.66
N GLY A 46 8.60 -0.73 11.16
CA GLY A 46 8.66 0.72 11.13
C GLY A 46 9.39 1.31 9.92
N LEU A 47 9.47 2.65 9.88
CA LEU A 47 9.99 3.41 8.72
C LEU A 47 11.41 3.97 8.91
N ASP A 48 12.03 3.79 10.06
CA ASP A 48 13.34 4.39 10.38
C ASP A 48 14.45 3.99 9.40
N ALA A 49 14.40 2.75 8.88
CA ALA A 49 15.35 2.23 7.91
C ALA A 49 14.85 2.35 6.45
N VAL A 50 13.70 2.97 6.20
CA VAL A 50 13.06 3.03 4.89
C VAL A 50 13.36 4.37 4.22
N ASP A 51 14.17 4.34 3.15
CA ASP A 51 14.41 5.52 2.34
C ASP A 51 13.20 5.84 1.45
N LEU A 52 12.44 6.89 1.82
CA LEU A 52 11.30 7.40 1.07
C LEU A 52 11.66 8.52 0.07
N SER A 53 12.94 8.84 -0.10
CA SER A 53 13.39 10.01 -0.87
C SER A 53 13.24 9.86 -2.40
N ASP A 54 13.36 8.63 -2.91
CA ASP A 54 13.01 8.29 -4.29
C ASP A 54 11.82 7.33 -4.32
N PRO A 55 10.58 7.83 -4.46
CA PRO A 55 9.39 6.99 -4.48
C PRO A 55 9.37 5.99 -5.64
N ARG A 56 10.26 6.10 -6.63
CA ARG A 56 10.40 5.13 -7.73
C ARG A 56 11.19 3.88 -7.32
N HIS A 57 12.00 3.98 -6.27
CA HIS A 57 12.95 2.97 -5.81
C HIS A 57 12.80 2.67 -4.32
N LEU A 58 11.57 2.62 -3.83
CA LEU A 58 11.32 2.35 -2.42
C LEU A 58 11.77 0.92 -2.04
N PRO A 59 12.36 0.72 -0.85
CA PRO A 59 12.74 -0.60 -0.34
C PRO A 59 11.55 -1.58 -0.31
N PRO A 60 11.75 -2.91 -0.35
CA PRO A 60 10.69 -3.89 -0.16
C PRO A 60 9.87 -3.62 1.11
N ALA A 61 8.56 -3.84 1.04
CA ALA A 61 7.65 -3.70 2.17
C ALA A 61 7.06 -5.09 2.48
N ASP A 62 6.57 -5.29 3.70
CA ASP A 62 5.97 -6.56 4.12
C ASP A 62 4.73 -6.87 3.30
N ILE A 63 3.84 -5.87 3.17
CA ILE A 63 2.64 -5.94 2.35
C ILE A 63 2.63 -4.78 1.36
N VAL A 64 2.25 -5.06 0.12
CA VAL A 64 1.97 -4.04 -0.91
C VAL A 64 0.60 -4.32 -1.51
N THR A 65 -0.30 -3.36 -1.42
CA THR A 65 -1.65 -3.43 -2.00
C THR A 65 -1.90 -2.30 -2.99
N ALA A 66 -2.94 -2.46 -3.82
CA ALA A 66 -3.31 -1.48 -4.83
C ALA A 66 -4.78 -1.10 -4.75
N ASN A 67 -5.05 0.21 -4.78
CA ASN A 67 -6.37 0.87 -4.73
C ASN A 67 -7.22 0.61 -3.49
N GLN A 68 -6.92 -0.42 -2.71
CA GLN A 68 -7.54 -0.72 -1.43
C GLN A 68 -6.50 -0.63 -0.31
N MET A 69 -6.72 0.29 0.62
CA MET A 69 -5.99 0.36 1.89
C MET A 69 -6.79 -0.38 2.96
N VAL A 70 -6.14 -1.15 3.83
CA VAL A 70 -6.81 -1.84 4.94
C VAL A 70 -6.23 -1.30 6.23
N ILE A 71 -7.11 -0.94 7.18
CA ILE A 71 -6.72 -0.38 8.48
C ILE A 71 -7.54 -1.01 9.60
N PRO A 72 -7.00 -1.10 10.83
CA PRO A 72 -7.80 -1.41 12.00
C PRO A 72 -8.64 -0.19 12.43
N THR A 73 -9.80 -0.44 13.02
CA THR A 73 -10.66 0.60 13.61
C THR A 73 -10.20 0.99 15.01
N GLY A 74 -10.49 2.23 15.42
CA GLY A 74 -10.19 2.74 16.78
C GLY A 74 -8.71 2.96 17.02
N SER A 75 -7.95 3.25 15.96
CA SER A 75 -6.54 3.60 16.03
C SER A 75 -6.24 4.67 14.98
N GLU A 76 -5.50 5.70 15.37
CA GLU A 76 -5.02 6.72 14.45
C GLU A 76 -3.90 6.14 13.57
N ILE A 77 -4.11 6.15 12.26
CA ILE A 77 -3.16 5.63 11.27
C ILE A 77 -2.39 6.79 10.67
N GLY A 78 -1.07 6.74 10.82
CA GLY A 78 -0.14 7.59 10.10
C GLY A 78 -0.10 7.28 8.62
N LEU A 79 -0.01 8.31 7.80
CA LEU A 79 0.22 8.17 6.36
C LEU A 79 1.47 8.96 5.98
N SER A 80 2.42 8.28 5.34
CA SER A 80 3.55 8.89 4.66
C SER A 80 3.24 8.99 3.16
N ILE A 81 2.74 10.15 2.71
CA ILE A 81 2.14 10.31 1.38
C ILE A 81 3.15 10.91 0.40
N THR A 82 3.35 10.26 -0.75
CA THR A 82 4.26 10.69 -1.83
C THR A 82 3.71 10.29 -3.21
N SER A 83 4.42 10.64 -4.29
CA SER A 83 4.06 10.20 -5.65
C SER A 83 5.28 9.77 -6.47
N ARG A 84 5.10 8.77 -7.32
CA ARG A 84 6.11 8.30 -8.28
C ARG A 84 6.26 9.20 -9.51
N ASP A 85 5.25 9.99 -9.87
CA ASP A 85 5.19 10.66 -11.17
C ASP A 85 4.81 12.15 -11.12
N VAL A 86 3.53 12.47 -10.99
CA VAL A 86 2.96 13.83 -11.00
C VAL A 86 2.31 14.14 -9.66
N ILE A 87 1.80 15.35 -9.48
CA ILE A 87 1.07 15.65 -8.26
C ILE A 87 -0.30 14.96 -8.31
N HIS A 88 -0.64 14.29 -7.21
CA HIS A 88 -1.99 13.79 -6.92
C HIS A 88 -2.45 14.38 -5.58
N SER A 89 -3.69 14.13 -5.18
CA SER A 89 -4.14 14.50 -3.84
C SER A 89 -5.04 13.41 -3.26
N PHE A 90 -4.56 12.82 -2.16
CA PHE A 90 -5.19 11.74 -1.44
C PHE A 90 -6.33 12.29 -0.59
N TRP A 91 -7.54 11.79 -0.81
CA TRP A 91 -8.71 12.23 -0.06
C TRP A 91 -9.75 11.13 0.11
N ILE A 92 -10.07 10.85 1.37
CA ILE A 92 -11.18 9.99 1.78
C ILE A 92 -12.08 10.84 2.67
N PRO A 93 -13.16 11.45 2.12
CA PRO A 93 -13.94 12.47 2.81
C PRO A 93 -14.46 12.09 4.20
N ALA A 94 -14.76 10.81 4.40
CA ALA A 94 -15.31 10.29 5.65
C ALA A 94 -14.26 10.01 6.74
N LEU A 95 -12.95 9.99 6.40
CA LEU A 95 -11.88 9.66 7.35
C LEU A 95 -11.04 10.86 7.76
N ASN A 96 -10.78 11.82 6.85
CA ASN A 96 -10.22 13.14 7.18
C ASN A 96 -10.18 14.05 5.94
N GLY A 97 -9.57 15.24 6.07
CA GLY A 97 -9.23 16.14 4.98
C GLY A 97 -8.28 15.53 3.93
N LYS A 98 -7.91 16.36 2.96
CA LYS A 98 -7.06 15.96 1.82
C LYS A 98 -5.58 16.27 2.07
N ARG A 99 -4.70 15.48 1.46
CA ARG A 99 -3.26 15.73 1.46
C ARG A 99 -2.66 15.46 0.09
N ASP A 100 -1.82 16.38 -0.38
CA ASP A 100 -1.20 16.26 -1.69
C ASP A 100 -0.06 15.23 -1.67
N ALA A 101 -0.05 14.37 -2.68
CA ALA A 101 0.99 13.41 -2.97
C ALA A 101 1.93 14.03 -4.01
N VAL A 102 3.12 14.44 -3.56
CA VAL A 102 4.05 15.24 -4.38
C VAL A 102 5.32 14.43 -4.65
N PRO A 103 5.79 14.34 -5.89
CA PRO A 103 7.03 13.63 -6.20
C PRO A 103 8.22 14.16 -5.40
N ARG A 104 9.05 13.25 -4.88
CA ARG A 104 10.24 13.54 -4.06
C ARG A 104 9.96 14.30 -2.76
N ARG A 105 8.72 14.27 -2.27
CA ARG A 105 8.33 14.84 -0.98
C ARG A 105 7.41 13.87 -0.24
N VAL A 106 7.70 13.65 1.03
CA VAL A 106 6.82 12.91 1.93
C VAL A 106 5.99 13.90 2.72
N SER A 107 4.67 13.80 2.59
CA SER A 107 3.70 14.61 3.33
C SER A 107 3.06 13.73 4.40
N PRO A 108 3.32 13.97 5.70
CA PRO A 108 2.67 13.22 6.76
C PRO A 108 1.17 13.56 6.81
N TRP A 109 0.33 12.58 7.10
CA TRP A 109 -1.10 12.77 7.36
C TRP A 109 -1.59 11.73 8.38
N LYS A 110 -2.79 11.93 8.91
CA LYS A 110 -3.41 11.05 9.89
C LYS A 110 -4.86 10.82 9.53
N ILE A 111 -5.31 9.57 9.65
CA ILE A 111 -6.70 9.17 9.47
C ILE A 111 -7.09 8.21 10.57
N GLU A 112 -8.38 8.15 10.91
CA GLU A 112 -8.92 7.18 11.84
C GLU A 112 -10.30 6.75 11.36
N ALA A 113 -10.62 5.48 11.54
CA ALA A 113 -11.96 4.95 11.30
C ALA A 113 -12.54 4.40 12.61
N ASP A 114 -13.66 4.96 13.06
CA ASP A 114 -14.32 4.54 14.30
C ASP A 114 -15.07 3.21 14.15
N VAL A 115 -15.59 2.94 12.94
CA VAL A 115 -16.51 1.82 12.69
C VAL A 115 -16.01 0.97 11.51
N PRO A 116 -16.10 -0.37 11.59
CA PRO A 116 -15.74 -1.22 10.46
C PRO A 116 -16.59 -0.91 9.23
N GLY A 117 -15.99 -0.93 8.05
CA GLY A 117 -16.70 -0.65 6.82
C GLY A 117 -15.83 -0.18 5.67
N PHE A 118 -16.49 0.26 4.61
CA PHE A 118 -15.87 0.74 3.39
C PHE A 118 -15.95 2.26 3.30
N TYR A 119 -14.78 2.88 3.13
CA TYR A 119 -14.64 4.32 2.98
C TYR A 119 -14.06 4.63 1.61
N PHE A 120 -14.79 5.40 0.80
CA PHE A 120 -14.39 5.66 -0.58
C PHE A 120 -13.65 6.98 -0.69
N GLY A 121 -12.58 6.97 -1.47
CA GLY A 121 -11.78 8.15 -1.78
C GLY A 121 -11.57 8.34 -3.28
N GLN A 122 -11.04 9.51 -3.63
CA GLN A 122 -10.71 9.87 -5.00
C GLN A 122 -9.51 10.81 -5.04
N CYS A 123 -8.77 10.80 -6.15
CA CYS A 123 -7.76 11.82 -6.41
C CYS A 123 -8.44 13.20 -6.58
N THR A 124 -7.91 14.22 -5.91
CA THR A 124 -8.46 15.60 -5.96
C THR A 124 -7.52 16.66 -6.54
N GLU A 125 -6.43 16.23 -7.17
CA GLU A 125 -5.53 17.11 -7.94
C GLU A 125 -5.45 16.59 -9.37
N PHE A 126 -5.54 17.48 -10.37
CA PHE A 126 -5.58 17.07 -11.77
C PHE A 126 -4.26 16.41 -12.19
N CYS A 127 -4.30 15.08 -12.33
CA CYS A 127 -3.13 14.25 -12.60
C CYS A 127 -3.13 13.63 -14.01
N GLY A 128 -3.97 14.14 -14.93
CA GLY A 128 -4.02 13.71 -16.34
C GLY A 128 -5.35 13.09 -16.77
N LEU A 129 -5.34 12.39 -17.92
CA LEU A 129 -6.56 11.99 -18.64
C LEU A 129 -7.48 11.04 -17.87
N SER A 130 -6.95 10.22 -16.96
CA SER A 130 -7.79 9.34 -16.12
C SER A 130 -7.93 9.84 -14.69
N HIS A 131 -7.66 11.13 -14.42
CA HIS A 131 -7.82 11.75 -13.09
C HIS A 131 -9.16 11.39 -12.42
N ALA A 132 -10.28 11.55 -13.14
CA ALA A 132 -11.62 11.26 -12.62
C ALA A 132 -11.90 9.76 -12.35
N ARG A 133 -11.02 8.86 -12.82
CA ARG A 133 -11.11 7.41 -12.60
C ARG A 133 -10.18 6.92 -11.48
N MET A 134 -9.30 7.79 -10.98
CA MET A 134 -8.35 7.45 -9.94
C MET A 134 -9.02 7.44 -8.56
N ARG A 135 -9.66 6.30 -8.26
CA ARG A 135 -10.41 6.07 -7.02
C ARG A 135 -9.62 5.17 -6.08
N MET A 136 -9.99 5.22 -4.81
CA MET A 136 -9.45 4.34 -3.78
C MET A 136 -10.55 3.92 -2.81
N GLN A 137 -10.30 2.86 -2.08
CA GLN A 137 -11.14 2.38 -1.00
C GLN A 137 -10.27 2.14 0.23
N THR A 138 -10.77 2.51 1.40
CA THR A 138 -10.24 2.03 2.67
C THR A 138 -11.23 1.04 3.28
N VAL A 139 -10.74 -0.14 3.65
CA VAL A 139 -11.49 -1.13 4.42
C VAL A 139 -11.03 -0.99 5.87
N ALA A 140 -11.91 -0.48 6.73
CA ALA A 140 -11.66 -0.50 8.16
C ALA A 140 -12.20 -1.81 8.72
N MET A 141 -11.36 -2.53 9.45
CA MET A 141 -11.67 -3.83 10.05
C MET A 141 -11.52 -3.75 11.56
N THR A 142 -12.13 -4.68 12.31
CA THR A 142 -11.79 -4.80 13.73
C THR A 142 -10.30 -5.14 13.88
N PRO A 143 -9.62 -4.79 14.98
CA PRO A 143 -8.21 -5.15 15.17
C PRO A 143 -7.93 -6.65 15.01
N ALA A 144 -8.87 -7.51 15.42
CA ALA A 144 -8.75 -8.96 15.26
C ALA A 144 -8.82 -9.39 13.79
N ASP A 145 -9.76 -8.83 13.02
CA ASP A 145 -9.88 -9.11 11.59
C ASP A 145 -8.69 -8.54 10.80
N PHE A 146 -8.18 -7.37 11.21
CA PHE A 146 -6.96 -6.80 10.64
C PHE A 146 -5.76 -7.73 10.84
N GLN A 147 -5.59 -8.32 12.04
CA GLN A 147 -4.55 -9.33 12.26
C GLN A 147 -4.72 -10.57 11.37
N VAL A 148 -5.94 -11.04 11.16
CA VAL A 148 -6.20 -12.15 10.22
C VAL A 148 -5.79 -11.74 8.81
N TRP A 149 -6.19 -10.55 8.37
CA TRP A 149 -5.81 -10.00 7.07
C TRP A 149 -4.28 -9.90 6.93
N VAL A 150 -3.55 -9.38 7.93
CA VAL A 150 -2.09 -9.35 7.91
C VAL A 150 -1.51 -10.76 7.72
N GLY A 151 -1.98 -11.74 8.50
CA GLY A 151 -1.51 -13.12 8.40
C GLY A 151 -1.74 -13.74 7.02
N GLU A 152 -2.88 -13.44 6.38
CA GLU A 152 -3.20 -13.89 5.03
C GLU A 152 -2.34 -13.21 3.96
N GLN A 153 -2.13 -11.88 4.07
CA GLN A 153 -1.34 -11.09 3.12
C GLN A 153 0.17 -11.36 3.20
N MET A 154 0.65 -11.89 4.32
CA MET A 154 2.04 -12.31 4.47
C MET A 154 2.31 -13.67 3.79
N GLN A 155 1.27 -14.41 3.41
CA GLN A 155 1.47 -15.70 2.72
C GLN A 155 1.89 -15.49 1.27
N PRO A 156 2.89 -16.23 0.77
CA PRO A 156 3.21 -16.20 -0.65
C PRO A 156 2.03 -16.72 -1.49
N GLY A 157 1.99 -16.27 -2.75
CA GLY A 157 1.08 -16.83 -3.74
C GLY A 157 1.29 -18.35 -3.89
N VAL A 158 0.19 -19.06 -4.05
CA VAL A 158 0.20 -20.53 -4.17
C VAL A 158 0.20 -20.91 -5.65
N GLU A 159 1.16 -21.74 -6.07
CA GLU A 159 1.16 -22.28 -7.42
C GLU A 159 -0.08 -23.15 -7.67
N PRO A 160 -0.81 -22.92 -8.78
CA PRO A 160 -1.98 -23.71 -9.11
C PRO A 160 -1.61 -25.16 -9.46
N THR A 161 -2.45 -26.09 -9.05
CA THR A 161 -2.27 -27.53 -9.33
C THR A 161 -3.27 -28.10 -10.34
N ASP A 162 -4.41 -27.45 -10.53
CA ASP A 162 -5.41 -27.90 -11.49
C ASP A 162 -5.10 -27.45 -12.93
N ALA A 163 -5.53 -28.26 -13.90
CA ALA A 163 -5.18 -28.05 -15.30
C ALA A 163 -5.73 -26.74 -15.89
N ALA A 164 -6.84 -26.21 -15.38
CA ALA A 164 -7.40 -24.95 -15.88
C ALA A 164 -6.60 -23.76 -15.36
N ALA A 165 -6.27 -23.75 -14.07
CA ALA A 165 -5.45 -22.71 -13.47
C ALA A 165 -4.01 -22.73 -14.00
N LEU A 166 -3.41 -23.90 -14.28
CA LEU A 166 -2.11 -23.99 -14.96
C LEU A 166 -2.13 -23.36 -16.37
N ARG A 167 -3.24 -23.48 -17.12
CA ARG A 167 -3.38 -22.76 -18.39
C ARG A 167 -3.49 -21.25 -18.19
N GLY A 168 -4.26 -20.82 -17.18
CA GLY A 168 -4.37 -19.40 -16.83
C GLY A 168 -3.03 -18.80 -16.40
N MET A 169 -2.26 -19.56 -15.63
CA MET A 169 -0.92 -19.26 -15.18
C MET A 169 0.04 -19.01 -16.35
N ALA A 170 0.07 -19.91 -17.34
CA ALA A 170 0.88 -19.73 -18.54
C ALA A 170 0.48 -18.48 -19.36
N VAL A 171 -0.82 -18.15 -19.41
CA VAL A 171 -1.29 -16.90 -20.04
C VAL A 171 -0.82 -15.68 -19.25
N PHE A 172 -0.92 -15.73 -17.92
CA PHE A 172 -0.47 -14.66 -17.04
C PHE A 172 1.03 -14.39 -17.18
N GLU A 173 1.85 -15.44 -17.21
CA GLU A 173 3.30 -15.35 -17.45
C GLU A 173 3.62 -14.63 -18.76
N GLY A 174 2.93 -15.03 -19.84
CA GLY A 174 3.21 -14.52 -21.18
C GLY A 174 2.72 -13.08 -21.42
N GLN A 175 1.75 -12.59 -20.64
CA GLN A 175 1.05 -11.32 -20.94
C GLN A 175 1.11 -10.29 -19.81
N CYS A 176 1.10 -10.74 -18.55
CA CYS A 176 0.86 -9.90 -17.36
C CYS A 176 2.10 -9.78 -16.47
N ALA A 177 2.86 -10.86 -16.31
CA ALA A 177 3.98 -10.97 -15.37
C ALA A 177 5.19 -10.06 -15.69
N ARG A 178 5.19 -9.39 -16.86
CA ARG A 178 6.16 -8.34 -17.21
C ARG A 178 5.95 -7.04 -16.42
N CYS A 179 4.74 -6.81 -15.91
CA CYS A 179 4.37 -5.59 -15.20
C CYS A 179 3.87 -5.90 -13.79
N HIS A 180 3.11 -6.99 -13.62
CA HIS A 180 2.53 -7.35 -12.33
C HIS A 180 3.35 -8.42 -11.63
N ALA A 181 3.64 -8.20 -10.35
CA ALA A 181 4.25 -9.19 -9.47
C ALA A 181 3.17 -10.09 -8.83
N VAL A 182 3.54 -11.35 -8.56
CA VAL A 182 2.82 -12.27 -7.68
C VAL A 182 3.90 -12.92 -6.81
N ASN A 183 4.05 -12.45 -5.58
CA ASN A 183 5.10 -12.89 -4.68
C ASN A 183 4.99 -14.40 -4.45
N GLY A 184 6.13 -15.10 -4.43
CA GLY A 184 6.19 -16.56 -4.28
C GLY A 184 5.96 -17.37 -5.56
N VAL A 185 5.39 -16.79 -6.62
CA VAL A 185 5.19 -17.45 -7.92
C VAL A 185 6.01 -16.77 -9.02
N TYR A 186 5.89 -15.45 -9.14
CA TYR A 186 6.56 -14.63 -10.15
C TYR A 186 7.31 -13.46 -9.51
N THR A 187 8.61 -13.65 -9.31
CA THR A 187 9.53 -12.58 -8.90
C THR A 187 10.22 -11.91 -10.08
N LYS A 188 9.99 -12.34 -11.33
CA LYS A 188 10.72 -11.79 -12.50
C LYS A 188 10.50 -10.29 -12.72
N ALA A 189 9.35 -9.73 -12.31
CA ALA A 189 9.14 -8.29 -12.29
C ALA A 189 10.02 -7.56 -11.25
N ALA A 190 10.45 -8.24 -10.19
CA ALA A 190 11.36 -7.75 -9.16
C ALA A 190 12.86 -8.01 -9.48
N GLU A 191 13.18 -9.04 -10.27
CA GLU A 191 14.58 -9.40 -10.61
C GLU A 191 15.11 -8.71 -11.88
N VAL A 192 14.22 -8.32 -12.80
CA VAL A 192 14.62 -7.54 -13.97
C VAL A 192 14.47 -6.07 -13.59
N GLY A 193 15.59 -5.35 -13.54
CA GLY A 193 15.65 -3.89 -13.50
C GLY A 193 14.99 -3.24 -14.73
N ALA A 194 13.69 -3.42 -14.87
CA ALA A 194 12.83 -2.64 -15.72
C ALA A 194 12.59 -1.31 -15.02
N ASP A 195 13.63 -0.49 -15.03
CA ASP A 195 13.67 0.93 -14.65
C ASP A 195 12.77 1.81 -15.54
N LEU A 196 11.81 1.19 -16.22
CA LEU A 196 10.66 1.79 -16.89
C LEU A 196 9.49 0.81 -16.70
N VAL A 197 8.53 1.17 -15.85
CA VAL A 197 7.15 0.61 -15.74
C VAL A 197 6.94 -0.63 -14.84
N ALA A 198 7.93 -1.44 -14.45
CA ALA A 198 7.65 -2.64 -13.63
C ALA A 198 7.34 -2.37 -12.15
N ASN A 199 7.78 -1.23 -11.59
CA ASN A 199 7.28 -0.72 -10.30
C ASN A 199 6.06 0.20 -10.44
N ALA A 200 5.40 0.21 -11.62
CA ALA A 200 4.27 1.09 -11.93
C ALA A 200 2.93 0.35 -12.09
N ALA A 201 2.88 -0.95 -11.79
CA ALA A 201 1.66 -1.73 -11.82
C ALA A 201 1.40 -2.43 -10.47
N PRO A 202 0.13 -2.64 -10.11
CA PRO A 202 -0.27 -3.35 -8.89
C PRO A 202 0.45 -4.67 -8.66
N ASN A 203 0.89 -4.92 -7.43
CA ASN A 203 1.18 -6.27 -6.95
C ASN A 203 -0.14 -7.05 -6.86
N LEU A 204 -0.18 -8.26 -7.41
CA LEU A 204 -1.37 -9.12 -7.51
C LEU A 204 -1.23 -10.41 -6.69
N THR A 205 -0.40 -10.41 -5.64
CA THR A 205 -0.23 -11.58 -4.76
C THR A 205 -1.56 -12.01 -4.12
N HIS A 206 -2.41 -11.04 -3.77
CA HIS A 206 -3.73 -11.26 -3.16
C HIS A 206 -4.83 -10.47 -3.89
#